data_AF-A0A7C6BG73-F1
#
_entry.id   AF-A0A7C6BG73-F1
#
_cell.length_a   1.000
_cell.length_b   1.000
_cell.length_c   1.000
_cell.angle_alpha   90.00
_cell.angle_beta   90.00
_cell.angle_gamma   90.00
#
_symmetry.space_group_name_H-M   'P 1'
#
loop_
_entity.id
_entity.type
_entity.pdbx_description
1 polymer ?
#
loop_
_entity_poly.entity_id
_entity_poly.type
_entity_poly.pdbx_seq_one_letter_code
_entity_poly.pdbx_strand_id
1 'polypeptide(L)'
;MLNRHFLRAKVLQLLYAFQINDCSDVEGHKKKLIDSFRHLVDLQTYLFSALMEFHSIAYDKMDDNKQKMLPTPEDLNPNLKFLENEFFKMLFEDKGLTDRVKKLKINWSEEKDILRNIFKRFMESD
;
A
#
# COMPACT_ATOMS: atom_id res chain seq x y z
N MET A 1 7.91 8.20 0.94
CA MET A 1 8.80 9.03 1.79
C MET A 1 8.26 8.97 3.20
N LEU A 2 9.09 8.70 4.21
CA LEU A 2 8.66 8.79 5.60
C LEU A 2 8.24 10.22 5.91
N ASN A 3 6.98 10.42 6.32
CA ASN A 3 6.51 11.72 6.78
C ASN A 3 7.29 12.13 8.04
N ARG A 4 7.78 13.39 8.06
CA ARG A 4 8.56 13.97 9.16
C ARG A 4 7.86 13.86 10.52
N HIS A 5 6.53 13.86 10.51
CA HIS A 5 5.72 13.64 11.71
C HIS A 5 5.96 12.26 12.34
N PHE A 6 5.87 11.19 11.55
CA PHE A 6 6.08 9.82 12.04
C PHE A 6 7.52 9.59 12.52
N LEU A 7 8.51 10.19 11.84
CA LEU A 7 9.91 10.16 12.27
C LEU A 7 10.07 10.76 13.67
N ARG A 8 9.53 11.96 13.91
CA ARG A 8 9.60 12.62 15.22
C ARG A 8 8.90 11.82 16.30
N ALA A 9 7.71 11.29 16.01
CA ALA A 9 6.98 10.45 16.96
C ALA A 9 7.79 9.20 17.34
N LYS A 10 8.42 8.52 16.37
CA LYS A 10 9.26 7.34 16.63
C LYS A 10 10.53 7.66 17.42
N VAL A 11 11.19 8.77 17.11
CA VAL A 11 12.35 9.24 17.88
C VAL A 11 11.95 9.55 19.32
N LEU A 12 10.83 10.22 19.56
CA LEU A 12 10.35 10.53 20.91
C LEU A 12 9.99 9.24 21.69
N GLN A 13 9.29 8.30 21.05
CA GLN A 13 8.97 6.99 21.66
C GLN A 13 10.24 6.26 22.11
N LEU A 14 11.28 6.27 21.29
CA LEU A 14 12.54 5.63 21.62
C LEU A 14 13.30 6.37 22.73
N LEU A 15 13.36 7.69 22.69
CA LEU A 15 14.00 8.50 23.74
C LEU A 15 13.34 8.26 25.09
N TYR A 16 12.02 8.19 25.12
CA TYR A 16 11.27 7.87 26.33
C TYR A 16 11.60 6.46 26.86
N ALA A 17 11.61 5.45 25.98
CA ALA A 17 11.99 4.09 26.35
C ALA A 17 13.45 4.00 26.83
N PHE A 18 14.36 4.75 26.22
CA PHE A 18 15.76 4.82 26.63
C PHE A 18 15.93 5.42 28.03
N GLN A 19 15.19 6.49 28.32
CA GLN A 19 15.21 7.15 29.63
C GLN A 19 14.64 6.25 30.75
N ILE A 20 13.66 5.41 30.44
CA ILE A 20 13.08 4.45 31.41
C ILE A 20 14.04 3.28 31.69
N ASN A 21 14.87 2.87 30.73
CA ASN A 21 15.78 1.71 30.86
C ASN A 21 17.17 2.10 31.42
N ASP A 22 17.22 3.09 32.32
CA ASP A 22 18.43 3.58 32.98
C ASP A 22 19.59 3.97 32.04
N CYS A 23 19.29 4.31 30.78
CA CYS A 23 20.26 4.71 29.76
C CYS A 23 21.40 3.69 29.51
N SER A 24 21.20 2.43 29.89
CA SER A 24 22.29 1.44 29.99
C SER A 24 22.66 0.76 28.65
N ASP A 25 21.79 0.86 27.64
CA ASP A 25 21.98 0.17 26.35
C ASP A 25 21.74 1.09 25.14
N VAL A 26 22.68 2.02 24.87
CA VAL A 26 22.57 2.97 23.75
C VAL A 26 22.54 2.25 22.39
N GLU A 27 23.39 1.24 22.19
CA GLU A 27 23.52 0.58 20.88
C GLU A 27 22.29 -0.29 20.57
N GLY A 28 21.71 -0.97 21.56
CA GLY A 28 20.46 -1.70 21.38
C GLY A 28 19.28 -0.78 21.06
N HIS A 29 19.18 0.39 21.68
CA HIS A 29 18.14 1.37 21.35
C HIS A 29 18.33 1.97 19.95
N LYS A 30 19.57 2.27 19.55
CA LYS A 30 19.88 2.72 18.19
C LYS A 30 19.49 1.67 17.14
N LYS A 31 19.78 0.39 17.39
CA LYS A 31 19.35 -0.70 16.52
C LYS A 31 17.82 -0.76 16.40
N LYS A 32 17.09 -0.70 17.52
CA LYS A 32 15.61 -0.66 17.54
C LYS A 32 15.05 0.52 16.73
N LEU A 33 15.69 1.70 16.79
CA LEU A 33 15.28 2.85 16.01
C LEU A 33 15.40 2.59 14.51
N ILE A 34 16.55 2.09 14.07
CA ILE A 34 16.80 1.78 12.66
C ILE A 34 15.80 0.73 12.16
N ASP A 35 15.57 -0.32 12.95
CA ASP A 35 14.60 -1.36 12.61
C ASP A 35 13.17 -0.80 12.53
N SER A 36 12.79 0.12 13.41
CA SER A 36 11.49 0.80 13.32
C SER A 36 11.30 1.59 12.03
N PHE A 37 12.37 2.22 11.53
CA PHE A 37 12.33 2.93 10.24
C PHE A 37 12.25 1.96 9.06
N ARG A 38 12.93 0.81 9.14
CA ARG A 38 12.81 -0.25 8.13
C ARG A 38 11.38 -0.75 8.03
N HIS A 39 10.75 -1.04 9.17
CA HIS A 39 9.34 -1.46 9.19
C HIS A 39 8.38 -0.43 8.60
N LEU A 40 8.65 0.87 8.76
CA LEU A 40 7.84 1.91 8.11
C LEU A 40 7.98 1.90 6.58
N VAL A 41 9.18 1.64 6.07
CA VAL A 41 9.42 1.50 4.63
C VAL A 41 8.75 0.23 4.09
N ASP A 42 8.80 -0.87 4.85
CA ASP A 42 8.12 -2.10 4.49
C ASP A 42 6.60 -1.88 4.43
N LEU A 43 6.01 -1.24 5.45
CA LEU A 43 4.59 -0.87 5.46
C LEU A 43 4.22 0.02 4.27
N GLN A 44 5.07 0.99 3.91
CA GLN A 44 4.85 1.82 2.73
C GLN A 44 4.82 0.95 1.45
N THR A 45 5.67 -0.07 1.38
CA THR A 45 5.68 -1.03 0.26
C THR A 45 4.40 -1.86 0.21
N TYR A 46 3.89 -2.32 1.36
CA TYR A 46 2.57 -2.98 1.44
C TYR A 46 1.45 -2.07 0.93
N LEU A 47 1.42 -0.80 1.33
CA LEU A 47 0.38 0.14 0.89
C LEU A 47 0.40 0.35 -0.64
N PHE A 48 1.58 0.51 -1.24
CA PHE A 48 1.68 0.63 -2.69
C PHE A 48 1.34 -0.67 -3.41
N SER A 49 1.72 -1.82 -2.84
CA SER A 49 1.33 -3.12 -3.37
C SER A 49 -0.20 -3.28 -3.38
N ALA A 50 -0.88 -2.89 -2.31
CA ALA A 50 -2.34 -2.92 -2.25
C ALA A 50 -2.99 -1.97 -3.28
N LEU A 51 -2.40 -0.79 -3.53
CA LEU A 51 -2.85 0.13 -4.57
C LEU A 51 -2.76 -0.48 -5.97
N MET A 52 -1.67 -1.20 -6.28
CA MET A 52 -1.54 -1.94 -7.55
C MET A 52 -2.57 -3.06 -7.67
N GLU A 53 -2.90 -3.74 -6.57
CA GLU A 53 -3.97 -4.74 -6.56
C GLU A 53 -5.36 -4.11 -6.77
N PHE A 54 -5.63 -2.93 -6.21
CA PHE A 54 -6.89 -2.21 -6.48
C PHE A 54 -7.02 -1.83 -7.96
N HIS A 55 -5.93 -1.44 -8.61
CA HIS A 55 -5.92 -1.22 -10.06
C HIS A 55 -6.30 -2.49 -10.83
N SER A 56 -5.73 -3.63 -10.43
CA SER A 56 -6.06 -4.94 -11.03
C SER A 56 -7.53 -5.34 -10.80
N ILE A 57 -8.05 -5.14 -9.59
CA ILE A 57 -9.47 -5.39 -9.27
C ILE A 57 -10.40 -4.49 -10.09
N ALA A 58 -10.02 -3.22 -10.28
CA ALA A 58 -10.78 -2.29 -11.12
C ALA A 58 -10.79 -2.72 -12.58
N TYR A 59 -9.67 -3.26 -13.07
CA TYR A 59 -9.56 -3.79 -14.43
C TYR A 59 -10.43 -5.05 -14.61
N ASP A 60 -10.31 -6.02 -13.69
CA ASP A 60 -11.13 -7.24 -13.67
C ASP A 60 -12.63 -6.88 -13.72
N LYS A 61 -13.07 -5.96 -12.85
CA LYS A 61 -14.47 -5.51 -12.79
C LYS A 61 -14.93 -4.84 -14.09
N MET A 62 -14.06 -4.08 -14.75
CA MET A 62 -14.38 -3.45 -16.04
C MET A 62 -14.55 -4.52 -17.13
N ASP A 63 -13.66 -5.50 -17.18
CA ASP A 63 -13.73 -6.58 -18.16
C ASP A 63 -14.99 -7.44 -17.95
N ASP A 64 -15.28 -7.80 -16.70
CA ASP A 64 -16.52 -8.50 -16.31
C ASP A 64 -17.78 -7.74 -16.73
N ASN A 65 -17.79 -6.41 -16.56
CA ASN A 65 -18.91 -5.56 -16.95
C ASN A 65 -19.17 -5.57 -18.46
N LYS A 66 -18.10 -5.55 -19.28
CA LYS A 66 -18.21 -5.62 -20.74
C LYS A 66 -18.72 -6.98 -21.22
N GLN A 67 -18.42 -8.04 -20.48
CA GLN A 67 -18.81 -9.42 -20.80
C GLN A 67 -20.20 -9.82 -20.28
N LYS A 68 -20.93 -8.93 -19.61
CA LYS A 68 -22.32 -9.19 -19.17
C LYS A 68 -23.22 -9.55 -20.36
N MET A 69 -24.17 -10.47 -20.14
CA MET A 69 -25.17 -10.84 -21.17
C MET A 69 -26.06 -9.67 -21.63
N LEU A 70 -26.27 -8.68 -20.76
CA LEU A 70 -27.01 -7.45 -21.06
C LEU A 70 -26.21 -6.24 -20.56
N PRO A 71 -25.19 -5.80 -21.32
CA PRO A 71 -24.35 -4.68 -20.92
C PRO A 71 -25.13 -3.37 -21.10
N THR A 72 -25.06 -2.51 -20.10
CA THR A 72 -25.59 -1.15 -20.22
C THR A 72 -24.68 -0.29 -21.11
N PRO A 73 -25.15 0.86 -21.63
CA PRO A 73 -24.29 1.79 -22.38
C PRO A 73 -23.06 2.25 -21.59
N GLU A 74 -23.18 2.30 -20.26
CA GLU A 74 -22.10 2.64 -19.32
C GLU A 74 -21.13 1.46 -19.10
N ASP A 75 -21.61 0.21 -19.13
CA ASP A 75 -20.74 -0.98 -19.11
C ASP A 75 -19.91 -1.11 -20.40
N LEU A 76 -20.49 -0.69 -21.54
CA LEU A 76 -19.80 -0.66 -22.85
C LEU A 76 -18.78 0.48 -22.95
N ASN A 77 -19.05 1.62 -22.30
CA ASN A 77 -18.15 2.78 -22.23
C ASN A 77 -17.76 3.09 -20.77
N PRO A 78 -16.98 2.21 -20.12
CA PRO A 78 -16.61 2.40 -18.72
C PRO A 78 -15.73 3.63 -18.55
N ASN A 79 -15.87 4.30 -17.41
CA ASN A 79 -15.00 5.42 -17.05
C ASN A 79 -13.58 4.92 -16.74
N LEU A 80 -12.65 5.22 -17.65
CA LEU A 80 -11.25 4.79 -17.56
C LEU A 80 -10.37 5.69 -16.68
N LYS A 81 -10.90 6.80 -16.13
CA LYS A 81 -10.11 7.80 -15.36
C LYS A 81 -9.27 7.18 -14.23
N PHE A 82 -9.78 6.15 -13.56
CA PHE A 82 -9.03 5.45 -12.51
C PHE A 82 -7.94 4.55 -13.08
N LEU A 83 -8.25 3.77 -14.13
CA LEU A 83 -7.33 2.81 -14.74
C LEU A 83 -6.20 3.49 -15.53
N GLU A 84 -6.49 4.61 -16.19
CA GLU A 84 -5.54 5.38 -17.00
C GLU A 84 -4.77 6.44 -16.20
N ASN A 85 -4.88 6.42 -14.87
CA ASN A 85 -4.17 7.39 -14.04
C ASN A 85 -2.66 7.20 -14.17
N GLU A 86 -1.95 8.29 -14.51
CA GLU A 86 -0.49 8.30 -14.68
C GLU A 86 0.25 7.80 -13.43
N PHE A 87 -0.33 7.99 -12.24
CA PHE A 87 0.24 7.50 -10.99
C PHE A 87 0.40 5.97 -10.97
N PHE A 88 -0.59 5.22 -11.48
CA PHE A 88 -0.48 3.76 -11.55
C PHE A 88 0.59 3.34 -12.56
N LYS A 89 0.69 4.04 -13.69
CA LYS A 89 1.77 3.80 -14.66
C LYS A 89 3.15 3.97 -14.02
N MET A 90 3.36 5.07 -13.28
CA MET A 90 4.60 5.29 -12.55
C MET A 90 4.87 4.20 -11.50
N LEU A 91 3.84 3.72 -10.79
CA LEU A 91 3.98 2.65 -9.81
C LEU A 91 4.40 1.32 -10.44
N PHE A 92 3.79 0.94 -11.57
CA PHE A 92 4.12 -0.32 -12.27
C PHE A 92 5.50 -0.27 -12.95
N GLU A 93 5.96 0.91 -13.36
CA GLU A 93 7.29 1.09 -13.98
C GLU A 93 8.43 1.20 -12.93
N ASP A 94 8.12 1.47 -11.66
CA ASP A 94 9.12 1.52 -10.58
C ASP A 94 9.66 0.13 -10.22
N LYS A 95 10.78 -0.23 -10.87
CA LYS A 95 11.52 -1.48 -10.60
C LYS A 95 11.92 -1.63 -9.13
N GLY A 96 12.28 -0.53 -8.46
CA GLY A 96 12.67 -0.55 -7.05
C GLY A 96 11.49 -0.92 -6.15
N LEU A 97 10.28 -0.49 -6.48
CA LEU A 97 9.07 -0.94 -5.81
C LEU A 97 8.82 -2.42 -6.08
N THR A 98 8.86 -2.86 -7.34
CA THR A 98 8.65 -4.27 -7.71
C THR A 98 9.62 -5.21 -6.99
N ASP A 99 10.89 -4.83 -6.90
CA ASP A 99 11.91 -5.63 -6.21
C ASP A 99 11.67 -5.69 -4.70
N ARG A 100 11.24 -4.59 -4.07
CA ARG A 100 10.85 -4.57 -2.65
C ARG A 100 9.64 -5.45 -2.38
N VAL A 101 8.62 -5.40 -3.23
CA VAL A 101 7.42 -6.25 -3.14
C VAL A 101 7.80 -7.72 -3.21
N LYS A 102 8.66 -8.11 -4.17
CA LYS A 102 9.18 -9.48 -4.29
C LYS A 102 10.01 -9.90 -3.07
N LYS A 103 10.88 -9.01 -2.58
CA LYS A 103 11.74 -9.27 -1.41
C LYS A 103 10.92 -9.52 -0.14
N LEU A 104 9.85 -8.74 0.04
CA LEU A 104 8.90 -8.90 1.15
C LEU A 104 7.90 -10.06 0.93
N LYS A 105 7.94 -10.71 -0.25
CA LYS A 105 7.04 -11.80 -0.65
C LYS A 105 5.56 -11.43 -0.47
N ILE A 106 5.23 -10.18 -0.79
CA ILE A 106 3.86 -9.69 -0.67
C ILE A 106 3.02 -10.37 -1.74
N ASN A 107 1.99 -11.08 -1.32
CA ASN A 107 0.99 -11.69 -2.17
C ASN A 107 -0.37 -11.44 -1.54
N TRP A 108 -1.29 -10.88 -2.31
CA TRP A 108 -2.65 -10.55 -1.85
C TRP A 108 -3.67 -11.62 -2.20
N SER A 109 -3.26 -12.78 -2.73
CA SER A 109 -4.19 -13.82 -3.19
C SER A 109 -5.12 -14.31 -2.09
N GLU A 110 -4.63 -14.43 -0.85
CA GLU A 110 -5.44 -14.92 0.29
C GLU A 110 -6.39 -13.84 0.80
N GLU A 111 -5.97 -12.57 0.75
CA GLU A 111 -6.73 -11.42 1.23
C GLU A 111 -7.47 -10.66 0.11
N LYS A 112 -7.54 -11.23 -1.10
CA LYS A 112 -8.10 -10.54 -2.27
C LYS A 112 -9.55 -10.09 -2.03
N ASP A 113 -10.31 -10.85 -1.26
CA ASP A 113 -11.69 -10.51 -0.91
C ASP A 113 -11.78 -9.29 0.02
N ILE A 114 -10.81 -9.12 0.93
CA ILE A 114 -10.74 -7.92 1.78
C ILE A 114 -10.50 -6.70 0.89
N LEU A 115 -9.56 -6.80 -0.05
CA LEU A 115 -9.26 -5.71 -0.97
C LEU A 115 -10.46 -5.39 -1.89
N ARG A 116 -11.16 -6.41 -2.42
CA ARG A 116 -12.40 -6.20 -3.17
C ARG A 116 -13.46 -5.47 -2.36
N ASN A 117 -13.64 -5.84 -1.10
CA ASN A 117 -14.60 -5.19 -0.22
C ASN A 117 -14.24 -3.72 0.05
N ILE A 118 -12.95 -3.43 0.27
CA ILE A 118 -12.47 -2.05 0.43
C ILE A 118 -12.71 -1.25 -0.86
N PHE A 119 -12.35 -1.81 -2.01
CA PHE A 119 -12.55 -1.17 -3.30
C PHE A 119 -14.03 -0.90 -3.60
N LYS A 120 -14.91 -1.86 -3.27
CA LYS A 120 -16.36 -1.68 -3.41
C LYS A 120 -16.86 -0.52 -2.55
N ARG A 121 -16.47 -0.47 -1.27
CA ARG A 121 -16.84 0.65 -0.38
C ARG A 121 -16.30 1.99 -0.88
N PHE A 122 -15.09 2.01 -1.44
CA PHE A 122 -14.52 3.21 -2.03
C PHE A 122 -15.38 3.74 -3.18
N MET A 123 -15.83 2.85 -4.09
CA MET A 123 -16.71 3.21 -5.21
C MET A 123 -18.12 3.63 -4.77
N GLU A 124 -18.61 3.14 -3.64
CA GLU A 124 -19.93 3.49 -3.08
C GLU A 124 -19.92 4.77 -2.25
N SER A 125 -18.73 5.32 -1.95
CA SER A 125 -18.57 6.51 -1.11
C SER A 125 -18.64 7.83 -1.90
N ASP A 126 -18.81 7.75 -3.22
CA ASP A 126 -19.07 8.89 -4.12
C ASP A 126 -20.57 9.03 -4.41
#